data_AF-A0A6H1RG02-F1
#
_entry.id   AF-A0A6H1RG02-F1
#
_cell.length_a   1.000
_cell.length_b   1.000
_cell.length_c   1.000
_cell.angle_alpha   90.00
_cell.angle_beta   90.00
_cell.angle_gamma   90.00
#
_symmetry.space_group_name_H-M   'P 1'
#
loop_
_entity.id
_entity.type
_entity.pdbx_description
1 polymer ?
#
loop_
_entity_poly.entity_id
_entity_poly.type
_entity_poly.pdbx_seq_one_letter_code
_entity_poly.pdbx_strand_id
1 'polypeptide(L)'
;MQIRTRSAVLAAAALLFLAPAAFPAAAQESASSRLLGTYVVPHDLRVDGTPVGGLSSVDYDRRSGDFIFVSDDWSDHAPARYYRADVSVTERGVEDVTFTGASLFRRPDGTTYPAIDIWRGAVQKKLLVDLDEIGVPYTDNVEGISWGPLLPTGERVLLVVSDNNFSPNQQTQLIAIAVR
;
A
#
# COMPACT_ATOMS: atom_id res chain seq x y z
N MET A 1 -30.72 70.32 -38.53
CA MET A 1 -31.07 68.89 -38.40
C MET A 1 -29.97 68.22 -37.57
N GLN A 2 -30.31 67.78 -36.36
CA GLN A 2 -29.36 67.32 -35.34
C GLN A 2 -28.77 65.95 -35.67
N ILE A 3 -27.48 65.76 -35.40
CA ILE A 3 -26.93 64.44 -35.05
C ILE A 3 -25.99 64.64 -33.87
N ARG A 4 -26.43 64.22 -32.68
CA ARG A 4 -25.66 64.15 -31.44
C ARG A 4 -24.79 62.89 -31.49
N THR A 5 -23.48 63.04 -31.43
CA THR A 5 -22.54 61.92 -31.22
C THR A 5 -22.56 61.51 -29.75
N ARG A 6 -23.01 60.28 -29.47
CA ARG A 6 -22.89 59.65 -28.14
C ARG A 6 -21.65 58.76 -28.14
N SER A 7 -20.66 59.10 -27.34
CA SER A 7 -19.55 58.20 -27.01
C SER A 7 -20.08 57.08 -26.12
N ALA A 8 -19.99 55.84 -26.60
CA ALA A 8 -20.23 54.66 -25.78
C ALA A 8 -18.90 54.20 -25.16
N VAL A 9 -18.81 54.27 -23.82
CA VAL A 9 -17.73 53.65 -23.05
C VAL A 9 -18.09 52.18 -22.88
N LEU A 10 -17.32 51.27 -23.47
CA LEU A 10 -17.39 49.85 -23.18
C LEU A 10 -16.57 49.57 -21.91
N ALA A 11 -17.26 49.32 -20.80
CA ALA A 11 -16.66 48.73 -19.61
C ALA A 11 -16.57 47.21 -19.82
N ALA A 12 -15.36 46.67 -19.93
CA ALA A 12 -15.14 45.23 -19.93
C ALA A 12 -15.25 44.69 -18.50
N ALA A 13 -16.33 43.97 -18.19
CA ALA A 13 -16.45 43.22 -16.95
C ALA A 13 -15.65 41.91 -17.08
N ALA A 14 -14.49 41.82 -16.43
CA ALA A 14 -13.76 40.57 -16.30
C ALA A 14 -14.43 39.69 -15.22
N LEU A 15 -15.16 38.67 -15.65
CA LEU A 15 -15.66 37.60 -14.79
C LEU A 15 -14.49 36.67 -14.45
N LEU A 16 -13.92 36.83 -13.25
CA LEU A 16 -13.04 35.82 -12.67
C LEU A 16 -13.90 34.61 -12.28
N PHE A 17 -13.80 33.53 -13.06
CA PHE A 17 -14.25 32.21 -12.62
C PHE A 17 -13.25 31.69 -11.58
N LEU A 18 -13.62 31.81 -10.29
CA LEU A 18 -12.93 31.13 -9.22
C LEU A 18 -13.32 29.64 -9.31
N ALA A 19 -12.50 28.83 -9.98
CA ALA A 19 -12.63 27.38 -9.88
C ALA A 19 -12.36 26.98 -8.42
N PRO A 20 -13.23 26.20 -7.77
CA PRO A 20 -12.92 25.68 -6.45
C PRO A 20 -11.68 24.79 -6.61
N ALA A 21 -10.62 25.15 -5.89
CA ALA A 21 -9.48 24.25 -5.71
C ALA A 21 -10.05 22.97 -5.10
N ALA A 22 -9.98 21.87 -5.85
CA ALA A 22 -10.25 20.55 -5.30
C ALA A 22 -9.15 20.29 -4.27
N PHE A 23 -9.46 20.55 -3.00
CA PHE A 23 -8.63 20.05 -1.92
C PHE A 23 -8.69 18.52 -1.98
N PRO A 24 -7.56 17.81 -1.82
CA PRO A 24 -7.62 16.37 -1.63
C PRO A 24 -8.55 16.10 -0.45
N ALA A 25 -9.54 15.23 -0.64
CA ALA A 25 -10.39 14.77 0.45
C ALA A 25 -9.47 14.19 1.52
N ALA A 26 -9.41 14.85 2.69
CA ALA A 26 -8.76 14.27 3.85
C ALA A 26 -9.46 12.94 4.12
N ALA A 27 -8.70 11.84 4.13
CA ALA A 27 -9.23 10.51 4.42
C ALA A 27 -10.05 10.60 5.72
N GLN A 28 -11.35 10.32 5.62
CA GLN A 28 -12.28 10.55 6.72
C GLN A 28 -12.00 9.51 7.80
N GLU A 29 -11.36 9.92 8.90
CA GLU A 29 -11.22 9.10 10.11
C GLU A 29 -12.62 8.67 10.56
N SER A 30 -12.87 7.36 10.55
CA SER A 30 -14.05 6.80 11.18
C SER A 30 -13.81 6.80 12.70
N ALA A 31 -14.86 6.98 13.50
CA ALA A 31 -14.77 6.85 14.97
C ALA A 31 -14.23 5.47 15.42
N SER A 32 -14.23 4.48 14.53
CA SER A 32 -13.70 3.13 14.71
C SER A 32 -12.30 2.89 14.13
N SER A 33 -11.79 3.78 13.26
CA SER A 33 -10.52 3.54 12.57
C SER A 33 -9.83 4.79 12.03
N ARG A 34 -8.50 4.83 12.19
CA ARG A 34 -7.64 5.95 11.82
C ARG A 34 -6.37 5.46 11.11
N LEU A 35 -5.97 6.18 10.05
CA LEU A 35 -4.71 5.96 9.34
C LEU A 35 -3.52 6.42 10.21
N LEU A 36 -2.53 5.55 10.42
CA LEU A 36 -1.32 5.91 11.17
C LEU A 36 -0.23 6.49 10.25
N GLY A 37 -0.10 5.96 9.03
CA GLY A 37 0.89 6.41 8.05
C GLY A 37 1.19 5.34 7.00
N THR A 38 2.10 5.66 6.09
CA THR A 38 2.57 4.78 5.01
C THR A 38 4.09 4.75 4.97
N TYR A 39 4.67 3.61 4.64
CA TYR A 39 6.10 3.47 4.34
C TYR A 39 6.28 2.81 2.98
N VAL A 40 7.25 3.30 2.20
CA VAL A 40 7.60 2.74 0.89
C VAL A 40 8.92 1.99 1.04
N VAL A 41 8.89 0.68 0.82
CA VAL A 41 10.11 -0.14 0.80
C VAL A 41 11.02 0.33 -0.35
N PRO A 42 12.31 0.62 -0.10
CA PRO A 42 13.21 1.05 -1.16
C PRO A 42 13.25 0.05 -2.31
N HIS A 43 13.22 0.57 -3.54
CA HIS A 43 13.39 -0.27 -4.72
C HIS A 43 14.76 -0.96 -4.71
N ASP A 44 14.83 -2.16 -5.27
CA ASP A 44 16.04 -3.00 -5.33
C ASP A 44 16.68 -3.36 -3.97
N LEU A 45 15.98 -3.15 -2.85
CA LEU A 45 16.45 -3.59 -1.54
C LEU A 45 16.77 -5.09 -1.58
N ARG A 46 17.91 -5.49 -1.03
CA ARG A 46 18.32 -6.89 -0.92
C ARG A 46 18.61 -7.28 0.51
N VAL A 47 18.15 -8.47 0.89
CA VAL A 47 18.40 -9.07 2.20
C VAL A 47 18.81 -10.52 2.01
N ASP A 48 19.92 -10.92 2.65
CA ASP A 48 20.54 -12.24 2.52
C ASP A 48 20.69 -12.69 1.05
N GLY A 49 21.06 -11.75 0.18
CA GLY A 49 21.28 -12.00 -1.25
C GLY A 49 20.01 -12.09 -2.10
N THR A 50 18.82 -11.96 -1.53
CA THR A 50 17.53 -12.01 -2.24
C THR A 50 16.91 -10.62 -2.39
N PRO A 51 16.19 -10.32 -3.49
CA PRO A 51 15.50 -9.04 -3.66
C PRO A 51 14.21 -9.00 -2.83
N VAL A 52 14.05 -7.96 -2.02
CA VAL A 52 12.80 -7.68 -1.31
C VAL A 52 11.79 -7.12 -2.32
N GLY A 53 10.70 -7.85 -2.54
CA GLY A 53 9.65 -7.54 -3.53
C GLY A 53 8.66 -8.71 -3.63
N GLY A 54 7.55 -8.52 -4.36
CA GLY A 54 6.50 -9.54 -4.44
C GLY A 54 5.78 -9.76 -3.10
N LEU A 55 5.75 -8.77 -2.20
CA LEU A 55 5.26 -8.99 -0.84
C LEU A 55 3.73 -9.07 -0.84
N SER A 56 3.18 -10.28 -0.85
CA SER A 56 1.74 -10.55 -0.95
C SER A 56 1.10 -11.00 0.36
N SER A 57 1.90 -11.26 1.38
CA SER A 57 1.40 -11.60 2.71
C SER A 57 2.24 -10.93 3.79
N VAL A 58 1.60 -10.68 4.93
CA VAL A 58 2.25 -10.20 6.14
C VAL A 58 1.60 -10.86 7.35
N ASP A 59 2.39 -11.24 8.36
CA ASP A 59 1.89 -11.74 9.64
C ASP A 59 2.77 -11.27 10.80
N TYR A 60 2.18 -11.04 11.96
CA TYR A 60 2.92 -10.61 13.16
C TYR A 60 3.23 -11.79 14.07
N ASP A 61 4.52 -12.11 14.25
CA ASP A 61 4.97 -13.10 15.22
C ASP A 61 5.06 -12.46 16.61
N ARG A 62 4.00 -12.60 17.42
CA ARG A 62 3.96 -12.05 18.79
C ARG A 62 5.10 -12.51 19.70
N ARG A 63 5.72 -13.66 19.39
CA ARG A 63 6.78 -14.22 20.24
C ARG A 63 8.10 -13.49 20.02
N SER A 64 8.42 -13.14 18.78
CA SER A 64 9.63 -12.38 18.47
C SER A 64 9.41 -10.88 18.36
N GLY A 65 8.19 -10.45 18.07
CA GLY A 65 7.85 -9.06 17.77
C GLY A 65 8.09 -8.67 16.31
N ASP A 66 8.48 -9.61 15.45
CA ASP A 66 8.74 -9.34 14.03
C ASP A 66 7.46 -9.40 13.20
N PHE A 67 7.44 -8.63 12.12
CA PHE A 67 6.57 -8.90 10.98
C PHE A 67 7.24 -9.90 10.04
N ILE A 68 6.46 -10.85 9.56
CA ILE A 68 6.85 -11.87 8.59
C ILE A 68 6.16 -11.53 7.28
N PHE A 69 6.93 -11.35 6.21
CA PHE A 69 6.38 -11.08 4.87
C PHE A 69 6.66 -12.27 3.96
N VAL A 70 5.69 -12.75 3.20
CA VAL A 70 5.93 -13.76 2.16
C VAL A 70 6.04 -13.09 0.81
N SER A 71 7.04 -13.51 0.03
CA SER A 71 7.14 -13.12 -1.38
C SER A 71 6.32 -14.11 -2.22
N ASP A 72 5.41 -13.62 -3.07
CA ASP A 72 4.70 -14.40 -4.07
C ASP A 72 5.52 -14.68 -5.33
N ASP A 73 6.78 -14.22 -5.38
CA ASP A 73 7.70 -14.56 -6.44
C ASP A 73 7.68 -16.07 -6.67
N TRP A 74 7.32 -16.49 -7.87
CA TRP A 74 7.18 -17.90 -8.25
C TRP A 74 8.53 -18.62 -8.36
N SER A 75 9.56 -18.09 -7.72
CA SER A 75 10.97 -18.40 -7.91
C SER A 75 11.56 -17.90 -9.23
N ASP A 76 10.96 -16.86 -9.81
CA ASP A 76 11.43 -16.23 -11.04
C ASP A 76 12.63 -15.31 -10.77
N HIS A 77 12.61 -14.57 -9.65
CA HIS A 77 13.67 -13.61 -9.30
C HIS A 77 14.60 -14.10 -8.18
N ALA A 78 14.07 -14.85 -7.22
CA ALA A 78 14.81 -15.62 -6.24
C ALA A 78 13.94 -16.76 -5.68
N PRO A 79 14.52 -17.83 -5.12
CA PRO A 79 13.73 -18.93 -4.58
C PRO A 79 12.62 -18.49 -3.63
N ALA A 80 11.49 -19.20 -3.63
CA ALA A 80 10.35 -18.96 -2.74
C ALA A 80 10.80 -18.72 -1.29
N ARG A 81 10.33 -17.63 -0.68
CA ARG A 81 10.92 -17.10 0.56
C ARG A 81 9.93 -16.29 1.39
N TYR A 82 10.27 -16.16 2.67
CA TYR A 82 9.70 -15.14 3.55
C TYR A 82 10.81 -14.28 4.15
N TYR A 83 10.45 -13.07 4.55
CA TYR A 83 11.30 -12.13 5.24
C TYR A 83 10.84 -11.92 6.67
N ARG A 84 11.79 -11.63 7.56
CA ARG A 84 11.52 -11.01 8.85
C ARG A 84 11.83 -9.53 8.76
N ALA A 85 10.99 -8.70 9.37
CA ALA A 85 11.26 -7.28 9.50
C ALA A 85 10.85 -6.77 10.87
N ASP A 86 11.68 -5.90 11.41
CA ASP A 86 11.32 -4.99 12.49
C ASP A 86 10.60 -3.78 11.86
N VAL A 87 9.40 -3.49 12.37
CA VAL A 87 8.55 -2.40 11.87
C VAL A 87 8.14 -1.56 13.07
N SER A 88 8.76 -0.39 13.19
CA SER A 88 8.47 0.56 14.27
C SER A 88 7.21 1.35 13.93
N VAL A 89 6.10 1.00 14.59
CA VAL A 89 4.81 1.70 14.46
C VAL A 89 4.49 2.42 15.75
N THR A 90 4.25 3.74 15.66
CA THR A 90 3.80 4.57 16.78
C THR A 90 2.52 5.31 16.41
N GLU A 91 1.99 6.11 17.34
CA GLU A 91 0.84 6.99 17.08
C GLU A 91 1.11 8.02 15.98
N ARG A 92 2.39 8.30 15.69
CA ARG A 92 2.85 9.23 14.63
C ARG A 92 2.99 8.57 13.25
N GLY A 93 2.94 7.23 13.18
CA GLY A 93 3.01 6.47 11.94
C GLY A 93 4.04 5.34 11.93
N VAL A 94 4.44 4.94 10.72
CA VAL A 94 5.51 3.95 10.50
C VAL A 94 6.84 4.71 10.47
N GLU A 95 7.60 4.61 11.56
CA GLU A 95 8.82 5.41 11.76
C GLU A 95 10.06 4.77 11.14
N ASP A 96 10.16 3.44 11.20
CA ASP A 96 11.27 2.68 10.62
C ASP A 96 10.82 1.27 10.19
N VAL A 97 11.46 0.76 9.14
CA VAL A 97 11.25 -0.60 8.62
C VAL A 97 12.60 -1.20 8.27
N THR A 98 13.03 -2.18 9.05
CA THR A 98 14.28 -2.89 8.85
C THR A 98 14.01 -4.36 8.60
N PHE A 99 14.28 -4.83 7.39
CA PHE A 99 14.25 -6.27 7.09
C PHE A 99 15.49 -6.95 7.70
N THR A 100 15.27 -7.82 8.67
CA THR A 100 16.32 -8.42 9.51
C THR A 100 16.84 -9.76 8.98
N GLY A 101 16.11 -10.39 8.05
CA GLY A 101 16.59 -11.60 7.39
C GLY A 101 15.62 -12.17 6.38
N ALA A 102 16.12 -13.07 5.53
CA ALA A 102 15.35 -13.86 4.58
C ALA A 102 15.46 -15.35 4.91
N SER A 103 14.40 -16.10 4.64
CA SER A 103 14.35 -17.54 4.83
C SER A 103 13.68 -18.19 3.63
N LEU A 104 14.38 -19.16 3.04
CA LEU A 104 13.90 -19.87 1.86
C LEU A 104 12.95 -20.99 2.28
N PHE A 105 11.83 -21.12 1.57
CA PHE A 105 11.03 -22.34 1.63
C PHE A 105 11.80 -23.48 0.94
N ARG A 106 11.89 -24.60 1.64
CA ARG A 106 12.57 -25.80 1.16
C ARG A 106 11.59 -26.94 1.03
N ARG A 107 11.82 -27.77 0.02
CA ARG A 107 11.19 -29.08 -0.13
C ARG A 107 11.72 -30.02 0.97
N PRO A 108 11.04 -31.16 1.23
CA PRO A 108 11.51 -32.13 2.21
C PRO A 108 12.93 -32.65 1.96
N ASP A 109 13.40 -32.63 0.71
CA ASP A 109 14.77 -33.00 0.32
C ASP A 109 15.82 -31.90 0.55
N GLY A 110 15.42 -30.74 1.12
CA GLY A 110 16.28 -29.59 1.42
C GLY A 110 16.53 -28.65 0.25
N THR A 111 16.13 -29.02 -0.97
CA THR A 111 16.23 -28.16 -2.16
C THR A 111 15.14 -27.08 -2.15
N THR A 112 15.31 -26.03 -2.94
CA THR A 112 14.29 -24.99 -3.11
C THR A 112 13.20 -25.43 -4.08
N TYR A 113 12.05 -24.74 -4.03
CA TYR A 113 11.03 -24.89 -5.06
C TYR A 113 11.53 -24.31 -6.40
N PRO A 114 11.30 -24.98 -7.54
CA PRO A 114 11.69 -24.45 -8.85
C PRO A 114 10.76 -23.32 -9.27
N ALA A 115 11.21 -22.52 -10.25
CA ALA A 115 10.31 -21.65 -11.01
C ALA A 115 9.17 -22.48 -11.61
N ILE A 116 7.94 -21.99 -11.52
CA ILE A 116 6.77 -22.71 -12.04
C ILE A 116 6.38 -22.15 -13.42
N ASP A 117 6.78 -22.85 -14.48
CA ASP A 117 6.39 -22.48 -15.86
C ASP A 117 4.98 -23.00 -16.23
N ILE A 118 4.36 -23.75 -15.33
CA ILE A 118 3.18 -24.57 -15.61
C ILE A 118 2.23 -24.55 -14.43
N TRP A 119 1.45 -23.47 -14.30
CA TRP A 119 0.04 -23.43 -13.89
C TRP A 119 -0.42 -21.97 -13.80
N ARG A 120 -0.83 -21.38 -14.94
CA ARG A 120 -1.62 -20.14 -14.96
C ARG A 120 -3.10 -20.50 -15.14
N GLY A 121 -3.70 -21.11 -14.13
CA GLY A 121 -5.13 -21.38 -14.10
C GLY A 121 -5.87 -20.15 -13.57
N ALA A 122 -6.65 -19.47 -14.41
CA ALA A 122 -7.53 -18.42 -13.92
C ALA A 122 -8.57 -19.03 -12.96
N VAL A 123 -8.57 -18.54 -11.72
CA VAL A 123 -9.63 -18.87 -10.75
C VAL A 123 -10.85 -18.00 -11.02
N GLN A 124 -12.05 -18.56 -10.84
CA GLN A 124 -13.28 -17.78 -10.89
C GLN A 124 -13.43 -17.01 -9.58
N LYS A 125 -13.43 -15.67 -9.65
CA LYS A 125 -13.64 -14.77 -8.50
C LYS A 125 -15.06 -14.18 -8.58
N LYS A 126 -15.68 -13.98 -7.42
CA LYS A 126 -16.93 -13.20 -7.28
C LYS A 126 -16.58 -11.88 -6.59
N LEU A 127 -16.91 -10.76 -7.22
CA LEU A 127 -16.78 -9.43 -6.61
C LEU A 127 -17.73 -9.32 -5.41
N LEU A 128 -17.20 -8.89 -4.27
CA LEU A 128 -17.98 -8.69 -3.04
C LEU A 128 -18.16 -7.22 -2.68
N VAL A 129 -17.08 -6.42 -2.77
CA VAL A 129 -17.05 -4.98 -2.49
C VAL A 129 -15.98 -4.35 -3.39
N ASP A 130 -16.25 -3.15 -3.89
CA ASP A 130 -15.29 -2.31 -4.61
C ASP A 130 -14.72 -1.24 -3.66
N LEU A 131 -13.40 -1.08 -3.64
CA LEU A 131 -12.72 -0.14 -2.74
C LEU A 131 -12.92 1.32 -3.16
N ASP A 132 -13.18 1.58 -4.45
CA ASP A 132 -13.52 2.90 -4.96
C ASP A 132 -14.93 3.31 -4.52
N GLU A 133 -15.85 2.34 -4.44
CA GLU A 133 -17.23 2.56 -3.95
C GLU A 133 -17.28 2.92 -2.45
N ILE A 134 -16.24 2.58 -1.69
CA ILE A 134 -16.11 2.93 -0.26
C ILE A 134 -15.12 4.07 0.01
N GLY A 135 -14.58 4.71 -1.04
CA GLY A 135 -13.81 5.95 -0.93
C GLY A 135 -12.34 5.78 -0.55
N VAL A 136 -11.70 4.65 -0.91
CA VAL A 136 -10.24 4.52 -0.82
C VAL A 136 -9.60 5.40 -1.91
N PRO A 137 -8.78 6.41 -1.57
CA PRO A 137 -8.34 7.44 -2.52
C PRO A 137 -7.28 6.97 -3.53
N TYR A 138 -6.58 5.88 -3.23
CA TYR A 138 -5.63 5.21 -4.13
C TYR A 138 -5.51 3.75 -3.70
N THR A 139 -5.88 2.85 -4.60
CA THR A 139 -5.87 1.40 -4.38
C THR A 139 -4.90 0.77 -5.38
N ASP A 140 -3.72 0.34 -4.91
CA ASP A 140 -2.77 -0.43 -5.72
C ASP A 140 -3.10 -1.93 -5.65
N ASN A 141 -2.19 -2.82 -6.09
CA ASN A 141 -2.37 -4.27 -6.03
C ASN A 141 -2.40 -4.82 -4.59
N VAL A 142 -3.45 -4.55 -3.81
CA VAL A 142 -3.60 -5.01 -2.43
C VAL A 142 -3.81 -6.52 -2.38
N GLU A 143 -2.86 -7.23 -1.76
CA GLU A 143 -2.86 -8.70 -1.76
C GLU A 143 -2.74 -9.32 -0.37
N GLY A 144 -2.22 -8.58 0.62
CA GLY A 144 -2.04 -9.08 1.98
C GLY A 144 -2.78 -8.25 3.03
N ILE A 145 -3.30 -8.94 4.05
CA ILE A 145 -3.95 -8.33 5.21
C ILE A 145 -3.69 -9.17 6.46
N SER A 146 -3.28 -8.55 7.56
CA SER A 146 -3.16 -9.25 8.85
C SER A 146 -3.27 -8.31 10.04
N TRP A 147 -3.59 -8.89 11.19
CA TRP A 147 -3.66 -8.16 12.44
C TRP A 147 -2.28 -8.01 13.07
N GLY A 148 -1.90 -6.78 13.39
CA GLY A 148 -0.72 -6.43 14.16
C GLY A 148 -0.95 -6.36 15.68
N PRO A 149 -0.03 -5.68 16.39
CA PRO A 149 -0.07 -5.54 17.85
C PRO A 149 -1.22 -4.64 18.32
N LEU A 150 -1.43 -4.64 19.64
CA LEU A 150 -2.25 -3.63 20.31
C LEU A 150 -1.40 -2.37 20.51
N LEU A 151 -2.00 -1.21 20.22
CA LEU A 151 -1.46 0.09 20.60
C LEU A 151 -1.67 0.32 22.12
N PRO A 152 -0.87 1.18 22.76
CA PRO A 152 -1.08 1.57 24.16
C PRO A 152 -2.48 2.14 24.46
N THR A 153 -3.11 2.70 23.43
CA THR A 153 -4.49 3.24 23.43
C THR A 153 -5.58 2.15 23.44
N GLY A 154 -5.21 0.87 23.28
CA GLY A 154 -6.12 -0.28 23.27
C GLY A 154 -6.63 -0.68 21.88
N GLU A 155 -6.31 0.08 20.83
CA GLU A 155 -6.65 -0.23 19.44
C GLU A 155 -5.76 -1.36 18.90
N ARG A 156 -6.26 -2.13 17.93
CA ARG A 156 -5.48 -3.17 17.24
C ARG A 156 -5.10 -2.71 15.84
N VAL A 157 -3.84 -2.91 15.46
CA VAL A 157 -3.37 -2.61 14.10
C VAL A 157 -3.93 -3.66 13.13
N LEU A 158 -4.49 -3.20 12.00
CA LEU A 158 -4.75 -3.97 10.80
C LEU A 158 -3.78 -3.47 9.73
N LEU A 159 -2.87 -4.34 9.29
CA LEU A 159 -1.88 -4.01 8.28
C LEU A 159 -2.31 -4.62 6.95
N VAL A 160 -2.37 -3.78 5.93
CA VAL A 160 -2.67 -4.16 4.55
C VAL A 160 -1.42 -3.89 3.71
N VAL A 161 -1.11 -4.78 2.77
CA VAL A 161 0.04 -4.63 1.87
C VAL A 161 -0.39 -4.71 0.42
N SER A 162 0.12 -3.80 -0.41
CA SER A 162 0.11 -3.96 -1.86
C SER A 162 1.38 -4.64 -2.35
N ASP A 163 1.21 -5.51 -3.33
CA ASP A 163 2.27 -6.05 -4.14
C ASP A 163 2.64 -5.07 -5.28
N ASN A 164 3.90 -5.08 -5.70
CA ASN A 164 4.39 -4.28 -6.81
C ASN A 164 4.62 -5.08 -8.10
N ASN A 165 4.33 -6.39 -8.11
CA ASN A 165 4.62 -7.31 -9.21
C ASN A 165 6.06 -7.18 -9.75
N PHE A 166 7.02 -6.74 -8.93
CA PHE A 166 8.40 -6.39 -9.36
C PHE A 166 8.50 -5.34 -10.47
N SER A 167 7.49 -4.50 -10.62
CA SER A 167 7.44 -3.42 -11.63
C SER A 167 7.89 -2.09 -11.04
N PRO A 168 8.74 -1.30 -11.72
CA PRO A 168 9.11 0.05 -11.27
C PRO A 168 7.94 1.05 -11.33
N ASN A 169 6.83 0.66 -11.96
CA ASN A 169 5.63 1.49 -12.09
C ASN A 169 4.56 1.17 -11.03
N GLN A 170 4.84 0.26 -10.10
CA GLN A 170 3.95 -0.13 -9.01
C GLN A 170 4.70 -0.04 -7.68
N GLN A 171 3.96 0.15 -6.58
CA GLN A 171 4.55 0.33 -5.27
C GLN A 171 4.16 -0.82 -4.35
N THR A 172 5.11 -1.29 -3.54
CA THR A 172 4.78 -2.08 -2.35
C THR A 172 4.42 -1.12 -1.25
N GLN A 173 3.12 -0.96 -1.00
CA GLN A 173 2.58 -0.02 -0.02
C GLN A 173 2.14 -0.78 1.23
N LEU A 174 2.63 -0.37 2.40
CA LEU A 174 2.07 -0.79 3.67
C LEU A 174 1.06 0.25 4.16
N ILE A 175 -0.16 -0.20 4.45
CA ILE A 175 -1.26 0.61 4.93
C ILE A 175 -1.61 0.12 6.34
N ALA A 176 -1.26 0.89 7.35
CA ALA A 176 -1.55 0.58 8.75
C ALA A 176 -2.81 1.31 9.23
N ILE A 177 -3.80 0.55 9.68
CA ILE A 177 -5.08 1.03 10.15
C ILE A 177 -5.21 0.66 11.64
N ALA A 178 -5.41 1.63 12.52
CA ALA A 178 -5.83 1.34 13.89
C ALA A 178 -7.33 0.99 13.89
N VAL A 179 -7.73 -0.09 14.56
CA VAL A 179 -9.12 -0.56 14.65
C VAL A 179 -9.49 -0.78 16.12
N ARG A 180 -10.63 -0.22 16.57
CA ARG A 180 -11.21 -0.46 17.91
C ARG A 180 -12.09 -1.69 17.96
#